data_AF-A0A3A9AM48-F1
#
_entry.id   AF-A0A3A9AM48-F1
#
_cell.length_a   1.000
_cell.length_b   1.000
_cell.length_c   1.000
_cell.angle_alpha   90.00
_cell.angle_beta   90.00
_cell.angle_gamma   90.00
#
_symmetry.space_group_name_H-M   'P 1'
#
loop_
_entity.id
_entity.type
_entity.pdbx_description
1 polymer ?
#
loop_
_entity_poly.entity_id
_entity_poly.type
_entity_poly.pdbx_seq_one_letter_code
_entity_poly.pdbx_strand_id
1 'polypeptide(L)' 'MTDMEKKVMIRLCAKIVADTDLYETDKEVQNLIDWVCLSEQIKENNNTIRNLTGVLFGKLNDAFSVTLNVAILC' A
#
# COMPACT_ATOMS: atom_id res chain seq x y z
N MET A 1 4.58 11.69 6.23
CA MET A 1 3.32 12.33 6.64
C MET A 1 3.03 11.92 8.07
N THR A 2 3.17 12.84 9.00
CA THR A 2 2.76 12.67 10.39
C THR A 2 1.23 12.61 10.48
N ASP A 3 0.69 12.10 11.59
CA ASP A 3 -0.77 12.03 11.78
C ASP A 3 -1.43 13.40 11.78
N MET A 4 -0.70 14.43 12.17
CA MET A 4 -1.16 15.82 12.13
C MET A 4 -1.25 16.33 10.69
N GLU A 5 -0.21 16.12 9.89
CA GLU A 5 -0.21 16.48 8.46
C GLU A 5 -1.35 15.78 7.72
N LYS A 6 -1.57 14.47 7.96
CA LYS A 6 -2.69 13.72 7.40
C LYS A 6 -4.04 14.33 7.76
N LYS A 7 -4.27 14.63 9.04
CA LYS A 7 -5.53 15.24 9.50
C LYS A 7 -5.78 16.60 8.87
N VAL A 8 -4.73 17.41 8.69
CA VAL A 8 -4.83 18.69 8.00
C VAL A 8 -5.22 18.48 6.53
N MET A 9 -4.56 17.55 5.84
CA MET A 9 -4.84 17.25 4.43
C MET A 9 -6.27 16.73 4.23
N ILE A 10 -6.74 15.79 5.05
CA ILE A 10 -8.12 15.27 4.96
C ILE A 10 -9.16 16.39 5.17
N ARG A 11 -8.92 17.29 6.14
CA ARG A 11 -9.81 18.44 6.36
C ARG A 11 -9.81 19.40 5.17
N LEU A 12 -8.66 19.61 4.53
CA LEU A 12 -8.57 20.43 3.32
C LEU A 12 -9.32 19.79 2.16
N CYS A 13 -9.14 18.48 1.92
CA CYS A 13 -9.89 17.74 0.91
C CYS A 13 -11.41 17.83 1.14
N ALA A 14 -11.86 17.67 2.39
CA ALA A 14 -13.28 17.81 2.74
C ALA A 14 -13.84 19.20 2.43
N LYS A 15 -13.07 20.27 2.69
CA LYS A 15 -13.46 21.64 2.31
C LYS A 15 -13.52 21.83 0.80
N ILE A 16 -12.55 21.29 0.05
CA ILE A 16 -12.56 21.37 -1.41
C ILE A 16 -13.80 20.68 -1.97
N VAL A 17 -14.16 19.50 -1.46
CA VAL A 17 -15.36 18.77 -1.89
C VAL A 17 -16.65 19.50 -1.51
N ALA A 18 -16.70 20.14 -0.33
CA ALA A 18 -17.93 20.76 0.18
C ALA A 18 -18.16 22.19 -0.33
N ASP A 19 -17.08 22.98 -0.47
CA ASP A 19 -17.15 24.41 -0.73
C ASP A 19 -16.87 24.76 -2.21
N THR A 20 -16.48 23.77 -3.02
CA THR A 20 -16.12 23.97 -4.44
C THR A 20 -16.58 22.81 -5.33
N ASP A 21 -16.78 23.07 -6.62
CA ASP A 21 -17.09 22.04 -7.62
C ASP A 21 -15.83 21.38 -8.21
N LEU A 22 -14.63 21.66 -7.64
CA LEU A 22 -13.36 21.24 -8.21
C LEU A 22 -13.16 19.72 -8.21
N TYR A 23 -13.76 19.00 -7.26
CA TYR A 23 -13.69 17.53 -7.25
C TYR A 23 -14.36 16.90 -8.48
N GLU A 24 -15.43 17.51 -8.97
CA GLU A 24 -16.18 17.01 -10.13
C GLU A 24 -15.66 17.58 -11.46
N THR A 25 -15.11 18.80 -11.43
CA THR A 25 -14.71 19.54 -12.63
C THR A 25 -13.22 19.42 -12.97
N ASP A 26 -12.36 19.14 -11.99
CA ASP A 26 -10.91 19.07 -12.15
C ASP A 26 -10.39 17.67 -11.82
N LYS A 27 -9.85 17.00 -12.86
CA LYS A 27 -9.35 15.64 -12.75
C LYS A 27 -8.09 15.52 -11.88
N GLU A 28 -7.26 16.56 -11.84
CA GLU A 28 -6.06 16.58 -11.00
C GLU A 28 -6.46 16.69 -9.52
N VAL A 29 -7.44 17.54 -9.22
CA VAL A 29 -8.01 17.66 -7.86
C VAL A 29 -8.66 16.35 -7.41
N GLN A 30 -9.43 15.70 -8.28
CA GLN A 30 -10.02 14.39 -8.00
C GLN A 30 -8.93 13.36 -7.68
N ASN A 31 -7.92 13.24 -8.54
CA ASN A 31 -6.83 12.26 -8.36
C ASN A 31 -6.05 12.51 -7.06
N LEU A 32 -5.84 13.77 -6.69
CA LEU A 32 -5.16 14.14 -5.44
C LEU A 32 -6.00 13.72 -4.22
N ILE A 33 -7.30 14.03 -4.23
CA ILE A 33 -8.21 13.68 -3.14
C ILE A 33 -8.33 12.15 -2.99
N ASP A 34 -8.51 11.44 -4.10
CA ASP A 34 -8.54 9.98 -4.11
C ASP A 34 -7.24 9.39 -3.57
N TRP A 35 -6.09 9.93 -3.99
CA TRP A 35 -4.79 9.50 -3.49
C TRP A 35 -4.64 9.73 -1.99
N VAL A 36 -5.04 10.90 -1.47
CA VAL A 36 -5.01 11.19 -0.04
C VAL A 36 -5.87 10.18 0.74
N CYS A 37 -7.09 9.90 0.26
CA CYS A 37 -8.02 8.94 0.86
C CYS A 37 -7.51 7.48 0.83
N LEU A 38 -6.83 7.07 -0.24
CA LEU A 38 -6.36 5.70 -0.44
C LEU A 38 -4.93 5.46 0.07
N SER A 39 -4.18 6.52 0.40
CA SER A 39 -2.75 6.44 0.75
C SER A 39 -2.43 5.47 1.90
N GLU A 40 -3.30 5.37 2.90
CA GLU A 40 -3.15 4.46 4.05
C GLU A 40 -3.28 2.99 3.61
N GLN A 41 -4.34 2.67 2.84
CA GLN A 41 -4.57 1.33 2.30
C GLN A 41 -3.43 0.91 1.36
N ILE A 42 -2.93 1.82 0.53
CA ILE A 42 -1.78 1.57 -0.34
C ILE A 42 -0.54 1.21 0.49
N LYS A 43 -0.28 1.94 1.58
CA LYS A 43 0.84 1.66 2.49
C LYS A 43 0.70 0.28 3.15
N GLU A 44 -0.50 -0.07 3.62
CA GLU A 44 -0.78 -1.38 4.21
C GLU A 44 -0.62 -2.51 3.19
N ASN A 45 -1.15 -2.33 1.98
CA ASN A 45 -1.01 -3.28 0.88
C ASN A 45 0.47 -3.52 0.54
N ASN A 46 1.26 -2.46 0.44
CA ASN A 46 2.70 -2.57 0.19
C ASN A 46 3.43 -3.35 1.30
N ASN A 47 3.03 -3.17 2.56
CA ASN A 47 3.59 -3.94 3.67
C ASN A 47 3.19 -5.41 3.60
N THR A 48 1.93 -5.71 3.27
CA THR A 48 1.43 -7.07 3.09
C THR A 48 2.16 -7.79 1.97
N ILE A 49 2.34 -7.14 0.81
CA ILE A 49 3.11 -7.69 -0.32
C ILE A 49 4.53 -8.03 0.12
N ARG A 50 5.22 -7.11 0.81
CA ARG A 50 6.57 -7.35 1.33
C ARG A 50 6.64 -8.55 2.28
N ASN A 51 5.66 -8.69 3.17
CA ASN A 51 5.60 -9.82 4.11
C ASN A 51 5.37 -11.15 3.36
N LEU A 52 4.40 -11.18 2.44
CA LEU A 52 4.09 -12.37 1.65
C LEU A 52 5.29 -12.81 0.81
N THR A 53 5.99 -11.86 0.18
CA THR A 53 7.22 -12.13 -0.58
C THR A 53 8.29 -12.75 0.32
N GLY A 54 8.51 -12.21 1.53
CA GLY A 54 9.45 -12.80 2.48
C GLY A 54 9.12 -14.24 2.89
N VAL A 55 7.85 -14.51 3.18
CA VAL A 55 7.36 -15.86 3.53
C VAL A 55 7.53 -16.83 2.36
N LEU A 56 7.20 -16.42 1.13
CA LEU A 56 7.34 -17.26 -0.06
C LEU A 56 8.80 -17.61 -0.33
N PHE A 57 9.72 -16.66 -0.21
CA PHE A 57 11.16 -16.92 -0.37
C PHE A 57 11.68 -17.92 0.69
N GLY A 58 11.25 -17.78 1.95
CA GLY A 58 11.61 -18.74 3.00
C GLY A 58 11.13 -20.16 2.68
N LYS A 59 9.85 -20.30 2.31
CA LYS A 59 9.27 -21.60 1.93
C LYS A 59 9.98 -22.24 0.73
N LEU A 60 10.38 -21.46 -0.26
CA LEU A 60 11.15 -21.95 -1.41
C LEU A 60 12.54 -22.43 -0.98
N ASN A 61 13.22 -21.70 -0.09
CA ASN A 61 14.52 -22.09 0.43
C ASN A 61 14.45 -23.40 1.23
N ASP A 62 13.43 -23.55 2.07
CA ASP A 62 13.18 -24.78 2.84
C ASP A 62 12.91 -25.97 1.89
N ALA A 63 12.05 -25.78 0.90
CA ALA A 63 11.74 -26.81 -0.09
C ALA A 63 12.97 -27.24 -0.91
N PHE A 64 13.82 -26.28 -1.30
CA PHE A 64 15.07 -26.56 -1.99
C PHE A 64 16.08 -27.31 -1.09
N SER A 65 16.21 -26.91 0.18
CA SER A 65 17.05 -27.59 1.16
C SER A 65 16.63 -29.04 1.37
N VAL A 66 15.33 -29.30 1.52
CA VAL A 66 14.80 -30.67 1.66
C VAL A 66 15.08 -31.50 0.41
N THR A 67 14.83 -30.94 -0.78
CA THR A 67 15.06 -31.63 -2.05
C THR A 67 16.54 -31.97 -2.24
N LEU A 68 17.44 -31.02 -1.94
CA LEU A 68 18.88 -31.24 -2.03
C LEU A 68 19.37 -32.29 -1.04
N ASN A 69 18.88 -32.27 0.21
CA ASN A 69 19.25 -33.26 1.22
C ASN A 69 18.83 -34.69 0.83
N VAL A 70 17.62 -34.87 0.28
CA VAL A 70 17.17 -36.18 -0.22
C VAL A 70 18.03 -36.62 -1.42
N ALA A 71 18.38 -35.71 -2.33
CA ALA A 71 19.21 -36.02 -3.48
C ALA A 71 20.66 -36.40 -3.11
N ILE A 72 21.21 -35.90 -2.01
CA ILE A 72 22.55 -36.26 -1.52
C ILE A 72 22.54 -37.60 -0.75
N LEU A 73 21.41 -37.96 -0.13
CA LEU A 73 21.28 -39.21 0.64
C LEU A 73 20.97 -40.46 -0.22
N CYS A 74 20.54 -40.27 -1.47
CA CYS A 74 20.29 -41.34 -2.45
C CYS A 74 21.53 -41.60 -3.32
#